data_AF-A0A699WL45-F1
#
_entry.id   AF-A0A699WL45-F1
#
_cell.length_a   1.000
_cell.length_b   1.000
_cell.length_c   1.000
_cell.angle_alpha   90.00
_cell.angle_beta   90.00
_cell.angle_gamma   90.00
#
_symmetry.space_group_name_H-M   'P 1'
#
loop_
_entity.id
_entity.type
_entity.pdbx_description
1 polymer ?
#
loop_
_entity_poly.entity_id
_entity_poly.type
_entity_poly.pdbx_seq_one_letter_code
_entity_poly.pdbx_strand_id
1 'polypeptide(L)'
;ANLEVAFRKSTCFVRDLQGNDLLIGNHGSDLYTTSLQESTSTTPLCLMAKATTTQAWLWHQRLSHLNFDYINLLLKKDIVIGLPKLKYVKDQLCSSCELSKAKRSSFKSKAVPSSKGRLNLLHIDLCGPMR
;
A
#
# COMPACT_ATOMS: atom_id res chain seq x y z
N ALA A 1 11.20 2.13 9.30
CA ALA A 1 12.22 3.18 9.07
C ALA A 1 11.50 4.40 8.55
N ASN A 2 11.64 5.55 9.21
CA ASN A 2 11.01 6.80 8.78
C ASN A 2 12.01 7.52 7.89
N LEU A 3 11.76 7.49 6.58
CA LEU A 3 12.55 8.20 5.56
C LEU A 3 11.61 9.16 4.85
N GLU A 4 12.13 10.34 4.50
CA GLU A 4 11.43 11.30 3.67
C GLU A 4 11.88 11.15 2.22
N VAL A 5 10.94 11.09 1.28
CA VAL A 5 11.25 11.09 -0.16
C VAL A 5 10.75 12.40 -0.76
N ALA A 6 11.66 13.17 -1.36
CA ALA A 6 11.36 14.47 -1.94
C ALA A 6 11.77 14.52 -3.43
N PHE A 7 10.89 15.08 -4.26
CA PHE A 7 11.11 15.25 -5.70
C PHE A 7 11.23 16.72 -6.07
N ARG A 8 12.23 17.06 -6.88
CA ARG A 8 12.45 18.37 -7.51
C ARG A 8 12.61 18.19 -9.01
N LYS A 9 12.46 19.27 -9.77
CA LYS A 9 12.48 19.28 -11.25
C LYS A 9 13.62 18.45 -11.89
N SER A 10 14.82 18.46 -11.30
CA SER A 10 16.00 17.77 -11.83
C SER A 10 16.53 16.65 -10.95
N THR A 11 16.06 16.52 -9.70
CA THR A 11 16.65 15.61 -8.71
C THR A 11 15.59 15.08 -7.74
N CYS A 12 15.80 13.88 -7.20
CA CYS A 12 15.08 13.37 -6.06
C CYS A 12 16.05 13.01 -4.94
N PHE A 13 15.57 13.03 -3.70
CA PHE A 13 16.36 12.70 -2.53
C PHE A 13 15.58 11.79 -1.60
N VAL A 14 16.27 10.82 -1.00
CA VAL A 14 15.78 10.06 0.15
C VAL A 14 16.56 10.55 1.37
N ARG A 15 15.86 11.12 2.35
CA ARG A 15 16.45 11.74 3.54
C ARG A 15 16.12 10.97 4.80
N ASP A 16 17.04 10.97 5.75
CA ASP A 16 16.73 10.59 7.13
C ASP A 16 15.95 11.71 7.85
N LEU A 17 15.50 11.44 9.08
CA LEU A 17 14.79 12.42 9.90
C LEU A 17 15.64 13.61 10.36
N GLN A 18 16.96 13.54 10.20
CA GLN A 18 17.90 14.61 10.54
C GLN A 18 18.16 15.52 9.32
N GLY A 19 17.62 15.16 8.16
CA GLY A 19 17.75 15.90 6.91
C GLY A 19 18.97 15.52 6.08
N ASN A 20 19.68 14.44 6.43
CA ASN A 20 20.83 13.96 5.65
C ASN A 20 20.35 13.21 4.41
N ASP A 21 20.93 13.53 3.26
CA ASP A 21 20.65 12.85 1.98
C ASP A 21 21.31 11.47 1.96
N LEU A 22 20.50 10.41 1.97
CA LEU A 22 20.97 9.01 1.91
C LEU A 22 21.09 8.50 0.48
N LEU A 23 20.22 8.96 -0.42
CA LEU A 23 20.26 8.65 -1.85
C LEU A 23 19.87 9.90 -2.63
N ILE A 24 20.57 10.12 -3.75
CA ILE A 24 20.32 11.23 -4.68
C ILE A 24 20.06 10.61 -6.05
N GLY A 25 18.87 10.84 -6.59
CA GLY A 25 18.52 10.46 -7.95
C GLY A 25 18.49 11.67 -8.87
N ASN A 26 18.90 11.49 -10.12
CA ASN A 26 18.81 12.50 -11.18
C ASN A 26 17.60 12.20 -12.08
N HIS A 27 16.95 13.26 -12.56
CA HIS A 27 15.86 13.14 -13.51
C HIS A 27 16.40 13.04 -14.96
N GLY A 28 15.98 12.02 -15.69
CA GLY A 28 16.29 11.84 -17.11
C GLY A 28 15.27 10.93 -17.77
N SER A 29 14.85 11.26 -18.99
CA SER A 29 13.88 10.47 -19.77
C SER A 29 12.59 10.15 -18.99
N ASP A 30 12.03 11.16 -18.33
CA ASP A 30 10.82 11.09 -17.47
C ASP A 30 10.93 10.16 -16.25
N LEU A 31 12.13 9.72 -15.89
CA LEU A 31 12.40 8.88 -14.73
C LEU A 31 13.43 9.52 -13.80
N TYR A 32 13.30 9.25 -12.50
CA TYR A 32 14.35 9.55 -11.53
C TYR A 32 15.21 8.30 -11.32
N THR A 33 16.48 8.37 -11.70
CA THR A 33 17.45 7.28 -11.57
C THR A 33 18.48 7.61 -10.50
N THR A 34 18.65 6.70 -9.55
CA THR A 34 19.73 6.74 -8.55
C THR A 34 20.67 5.57 -8.80
N SER A 35 21.97 5.82 -8.84
CA SER A 35 22.96 4.74 -8.86
C SER A 35 23.18 4.31 -7.42
N LEU A 36 22.80 3.08 -7.09
CA LEU A 36 23.43 2.43 -5.95
C LEU A 36 24.87 2.10 -6.37
N GLN A 37 25.86 2.47 -5.55
CA GLN A 37 27.19 1.90 -5.78
C GLN A 37 27.07 0.39 -5.67
N GLU A 38 27.60 -0.34 -6.67
CA GLU A 38 27.76 -1.78 -6.59
C GLU A 38 28.58 -2.09 -5.35
N SER A 39 27.95 -2.73 -4.36
CA SER A 39 28.72 -3.39 -3.34
C SER A 39 29.51 -4.50 -4.04
N THR A 40 30.80 -4.63 -3.73
CA THR A 40 31.67 -5.72 -4.25
C THR A 40 31.26 -7.11 -3.74
N SER A 41 30.02 -7.26 -3.29
CA SER A 41 29.46 -8.48 -2.74
C SER A 41 28.88 -9.32 -3.87
N THR A 42 29.34 -10.56 -3.98
CA THR A 42 28.79 -11.57 -4.90
C THR A 42 27.40 -12.06 -4.49
N THR A 43 26.87 -11.60 -3.36
CA THR A 43 25.49 -11.89 -2.92
C THR A 43 24.54 -10.76 -3.31
N PRO A 44 23.37 -11.05 -3.89
CA PRO A 44 22.39 -10.02 -4.23
C PRO A 44 21.97 -9.26 -2.98
N LEU A 45 22.29 -7.97 -2.92
CA LEU A 45 21.95 -7.09 -1.80
C LEU A 45 20.50 -6.66 -1.93
N CYS A 46 19.60 -7.28 -1.18
CA CYS A 46 18.23 -6.78 -1.04
C CYS A 46 18.21 -5.63 -0.02
N LEU A 47 18.01 -4.39 -0.48
CA LEU A 47 17.70 -3.26 0.38
C LEU A 47 16.28 -3.41 0.96
N MET A 48 16.13 -4.22 2.00
CA MET A 48 14.91 -4.19 2.79
C MET A 48 14.98 -3.01 3.76
N ALA A 49 14.01 -2.11 3.69
CA ALA A 49 13.79 -1.12 4.73
C ALA A 49 13.64 -1.87 6.06
N LYS A 50 14.67 -1.79 6.90
CA LYS A 50 14.71 -2.47 8.20
C LYS A 50 13.70 -1.78 9.13
N ALA A 51 12.43 -2.17 9.01
CA ALA A 51 11.57 -2.24 10.17
C ALA A 51 11.82 -3.61 10.77
N THR A 52 12.14 -3.68 12.06
CA THR A 52 12.10 -4.93 12.82
C THR A 52 10.62 -5.33 12.95
N THR A 53 9.97 -5.66 11.82
CA THR A 53 8.64 -6.23 11.81
C THR A 53 8.77 -7.64 12.37
N THR A 54 7.89 -7.99 13.32
CA THR A 54 7.80 -9.38 13.77
C THR A 54 7.60 -10.27 12.55
N GLN A 55 8.00 -11.55 12.61
CA GLN A 55 7.82 -12.44 11.46
C GLN A 55 6.37 -12.48 10.96
N ALA A 56 5.39 -12.36 11.87
CA ALA A 56 3.98 -12.27 11.51
C ALA A 56 3.69 -11.07 10.58
N TRP A 57 4.22 -9.88 10.91
CA TRP A 57 4.07 -8.67 10.11
C TRP A 57 4.80 -8.73 8.78
N LEU A 58 5.99 -9.36 8.73
CA LEU A 58 6.71 -9.58 7.48
C LEU A 58 5.90 -10.45 6.51
N TRP A 59 5.30 -11.54 7.01
CA TRP A 59 4.47 -12.42 6.19
C TRP A 59 3.14 -11.80 5.80
N HIS A 60 2.55 -10.96 6.66
CA HIS A 60 1.42 -10.12 6.27
C HIS A 60 1.76 -9.25 5.04
N GLN A 61 2.94 -8.62 5.00
CA GLN A 61 3.40 -7.83 3.85
C GLN A 61 3.69 -8.71 2.62
N ARG A 62 4.38 -9.84 2.78
CA ARG A 62 4.70 -10.77 1.67
C ARG A 62 3.47 -11.37 1.00
N LEU A 63 2.40 -11.59 1.76
CA LEU A 63 1.12 -12.12 1.27
C LEU A 63 0.16 -11.00 0.83
N SER A 64 0.69 -9.86 0.37
CA SER A 64 -0.11 -8.73 -0.14
C SER A 64 -1.14 -8.21 0.88
N HIS A 65 -0.70 -8.05 2.13
CA HIS A 65 -1.51 -7.49 3.22
C HIS A 65 -2.74 -8.33 3.60
N LEU A 66 -2.63 -9.66 3.54
CA LEU A 66 -3.70 -10.58 3.90
C LEU A 66 -4.12 -10.46 5.38
N ASN A 67 -5.39 -10.73 5.71
CA ASN A 67 -5.83 -10.73 7.10
C ASN A 67 -5.08 -11.81 7.90
N PHE A 68 -4.66 -11.50 9.13
CA PHE A 68 -3.97 -12.42 10.05
C PHE A 68 -4.78 -13.69 10.32
N ASP A 69 -6.11 -13.60 10.44
CA ASP A 69 -6.97 -14.79 10.60
C ASP A 69 -6.90 -15.71 9.38
N TYR A 70 -6.80 -15.12 8.20
CA TYR A 70 -6.69 -15.88 6.96
C TYR A 70 -5.29 -16.49 6.83
N ILE A 71 -4.24 -15.80 7.26
CA ILE A 71 -2.88 -16.37 7.34
C ILE A 71 -2.87 -17.56 8.33
N ASN A 72 -3.52 -17.44 9.49
CA ASN A 72 -3.70 -18.56 10.41
C ASN A 72 -4.47 -19.73 9.78
N LEU A 73 -5.49 -19.44 8.97
CA LEU A 73 -6.23 -20.47 8.22
C LEU A 73 -5.34 -21.20 7.20
N LEU A 74 -4.52 -20.45 6.45
CA LEU A 74 -3.55 -21.01 5.50
C LEU A 74 -2.53 -21.90 6.21
N LEU A 75 -2.03 -21.46 7.37
CA LEU A 75 -1.13 -22.23 8.22
C LEU A 75 -1.79 -23.52 8.71
N LYS A 76 -3.03 -23.44 9.20
CA LYS A 76 -3.79 -24.60 9.71
C LYS A 76 -4.06 -25.64 8.62
N LYS A 77 -4.25 -25.19 7.38
CA LYS A 77 -4.52 -26.07 6.22
C LYS A 77 -3.25 -26.50 5.48
N ASP A 78 -2.07 -26.04 5.90
CA ASP A 78 -0.78 -26.32 5.28
C ASP A 78 -0.76 -26.04 3.76
N ILE A 79 -1.42 -24.96 3.33
CA ILE A 79 -1.59 -24.61 1.91
C ILE A 79 -0.34 -23.92 1.34
N VAL A 80 0.45 -23.27 2.19
CA VAL A 80 1.59 -22.43 1.78
C VAL A 80 2.89 -23.02 2.31
N ILE A 81 3.74 -23.47 1.38
CA ILE A 81 5.08 -23.98 1.69
C ILE A 81 5.95 -22.85 2.24
N GLY A 82 6.66 -23.11 3.33
CA GLY A 82 7.61 -22.17 3.93
C GLY A 82 6.98 -21.10 4.83
N LEU A 83 5.67 -21.15 5.07
CA LEU A 83 5.00 -20.27 6.04
C LEU A 83 5.40 -20.68 7.48
N PRO A 84 5.98 -19.78 8.31
CA PRO A 84 6.40 -20.10 9.67
C PRO A 84 5.23 -20.53 10.55
N LYS A 85 5.45 -21.59 11.33
CA LYS A 85 4.51 -22.15 12.33
C LYS A 85 4.49 -21.29 13.59
N LEU A 86 3.91 -20.09 13.48
CA LEU A 86 3.70 -19.16 14.57
C LEU A 86 2.25 -18.69 14.61
N LYS A 87 1.83 -18.12 15.73
CA LYS A 87 0.49 -17.53 15.86
C LYS A 87 0.50 -16.12 15.26
N TYR A 88 -0.31 -15.90 14.23
CA TYR A 88 -0.45 -14.59 13.59
C TYR A 88 -1.51 -13.80 14.34
N VAL A 89 -1.12 -12.76 15.08
CA VAL A 89 -2.05 -11.89 15.84
C VAL A 89 -1.92 -10.47 15.32
N LYS A 90 -3.07 -9.83 15.08
CA LYS A 90 -3.13 -8.41 14.77
C LYS A 90 -3.01 -7.61 16.07
N ASP A 91 -1.78 -7.34 16.47
CA ASP A 91 -1.45 -6.54 17.66
C ASP A 91 -1.37 -5.03 17.36
N GLN A 92 -1.21 -4.65 16.09
CA GLN A 92 -1.12 -3.27 15.62
C GLN A 92 -2.00 -3.01 14.38
N LEU A 93 -2.23 -1.74 14.08
CA LEU A 93 -2.85 -1.32 12.82
C LEU A 93 -1.83 -1.23 11.69
N CYS A 94 -2.22 -1.67 10.49
CA CYS A 94 -1.45 -1.47 9.28
C CYS A 94 -1.95 -0.22 8.56
N SER A 95 -1.16 0.85 8.53
CA SER A 95 -1.50 2.11 7.85
C SER A 95 -1.87 1.90 6.37
N SER A 96 -1.11 1.06 5.66
CA SER A 96 -1.38 0.71 4.26
C SER A 96 -2.75 0.02 4.10
N CYS A 97 -3.08 -0.93 4.98
CA CYS A 97 -4.39 -1.59 4.94
C CYS A 97 -5.53 -0.65 5.27
N GLU A 98 -5.33 0.25 6.23
CA GLU A 98 -6.35 1.20 6.65
C GLU A 98 -6.75 2.12 5.50
N LEU A 99 -5.77 2.69 4.79
CA LEU A 99 -6.01 3.55 3.65
C LEU A 99 -6.58 2.80 2.44
N SER A 100 -6.10 1.58 2.17
CA SER A 100 -6.49 0.82 0.97
C SER A 100 -7.77 0.00 1.12
N LYS A 101 -8.09 -0.45 2.34
CA LYS A 101 -9.24 -1.33 2.63
C LYS A 101 -10.33 -0.63 3.44
N ALA A 102 -10.21 0.68 3.68
CA ALA A 102 -11.30 1.46 4.26
C ALA A 102 -12.53 1.39 3.35
N LYS A 103 -13.65 0.99 3.94
CA LYS A 103 -14.95 1.05 3.28
C LYS A 103 -15.54 2.45 3.50
N ARG A 104 -15.95 3.12 2.42
CA ARG A 104 -16.72 4.37 2.54
C ARG A 104 -18.01 4.08 3.31
N SER A 105 -18.35 4.97 4.24
CA SER A 105 -19.64 4.91 4.93
C SER A 105 -20.78 4.90 3.91
N SER A 106 -21.81 4.09 4.18
CA SER A 106 -22.99 4.06 3.33
C SER A 106 -23.71 5.41 3.39
N PHE A 107 -24.26 5.85 2.27
CA PHE A 107 -25.15 7.00 2.26
C PHE A 107 -26.37 6.71 3.14
N LYS A 108 -26.84 7.73 3.86
CA LYS A 108 -28.08 7.60 4.63
C LYS A 108 -29.23 7.34 3.66
N SER A 109 -30.05 6.34 3.96
CA SER A 109 -31.28 6.11 3.20
C SER A 109 -32.20 7.31 3.36
N LYS A 110 -32.85 7.71 2.27
CA LYS A 110 -33.82 8.80 2.29
C LYS A 110 -35.22 8.20 2.37
N ALA A 111 -35.89 8.34 3.51
CA ALA A 111 -37.23 7.80 3.73
C ALA A 111 -38.31 8.55 2.94
N VAL A 112 -38.09 9.85 2.69
CA VAL A 112 -39.01 10.69 1.93
C VAL A 112 -38.39 11.03 0.56
N PRO A 113 -39.06 10.74 -0.56
CA PRO A 113 -38.62 11.15 -1.88
C PRO A 113 -38.35 12.66 -1.93
N SER A 114 -37.27 13.07 -2.60
CA SER A 114 -36.99 14.51 -2.83
C SER A 114 -38.04 15.15 -3.74
N SER A 115 -38.68 14.37 -4.60
CA SER A 115 -39.70 14.82 -5.55
C SER A 115 -41.08 14.78 -4.88
N LYS A 116 -41.79 15.91 -4.94
CA LYS A 116 -43.14 16.08 -4.38
C LYS A 116 -44.26 15.77 -5.36
N GLY A 117 -43.93 15.55 -6.64
CA GLY A 117 -44.88 15.37 -7.73
C GLY A 117 -44.26 14.69 -8.94
N ARG A 118 -45.11 14.29 -9.89
CA ARG A 118 -44.67 13.68 -11.16
C ARG A 118 -43.80 14.68 -11.94
N LEU A 119 -42.72 14.19 -12.53
CA LEU A 119 -41.78 14.97 -13.35
C LEU A 119 -40.99 16.08 -12.62
N ASN A 120 -41.03 16.16 -11.28
CA ASN A 120 -40.25 17.16 -10.52
C ASN A 120 -38.72 16.94 -10.58
N LEU A 121 -38.28 15.71 -10.87
CA LEU A 121 -36.87 15.37 -10.99
C LEU A 121 -36.72 14.31 -12.09
N LEU A 122 -35.91 14.63 -13.09
CA LEU A 122 -35.56 13.72 -14.18
C LEU A 122 -34.05 13.47 -14.11
N HIS A 123 -33.65 12.22 -13.96
CA HIS A 123 -32.25 11.82 -14.07
C HIS A 123 -32.03 11.29 -15.47
N ILE A 124 -31.17 11.96 -16.24
CA ILE A 124 -30.77 11.55 -17.58
C ILE A 124 -29.29 11.26 -17.50
N ASP A 125 -28.89 10.08 -17.96
CA ASP A 125 -27.49 9.71 -18.09
C ASP A 125 -27.17 9.51 -19.58
N LEU A 126 -25.96 9.90 -19.98
CA LEU A 126 -25.49 9.70 -21.34
C LEU A 126 -24.75 8.37 -21.37
N CYS A 127 -25.31 7.41 -22.12
CA CYS A 127 -24.54 6.22 -22.46
C CYS A 127 -23.38 6.65 -23.37
N GLY A 128 -22.16 6.22 -23.01
CA GLY A 128 -20.94 6.53 -23.76
C GLY A 128 -21.00 6.08 -25.24
N PRO A 129 -19.97 6.40 -26.04
CA PRO A 129 -20.02 6.25 -27.49
C PRO A 129 -20.51 4.85 -27.91
N MET A 130 -21.68 4.83 -28.53
CA MET A 130 -22.26 3.62 -29.12
C MET A 130 -21.69 3.47 -30.52
N ARG A 131 -21.13 2.29 -30.81
CA ARG A 131 -20.60 1.91 -32.11
C ARG A 131 -21.70 1.40 -33.02
#